data_AF-A0A0U4WCH8-F1
#
_entry.id   AF-A0A0U4WCH8-F1
#
_cell.length_a   1.000
_cell.length_b   1.000
_cell.length_c   1.000
_cell.angle_alpha   90.00
_cell.angle_beta   90.00
_cell.angle_gamma   90.00
#
_symmetry.space_group_name_H-M   'P 1'
#
loop_
_entity.id
_entity.type
_entity.pdbx_description
1 polymer ?
#
loop_
_entity_poly.entity_id
_entity_poly.type
_entity_poly.pdbx_seq_one_letter_code
_entity_poly.pdbx_strand_id
1 'polypeptide(L)'
;MKLYKKVFKVCSSTFLASTLVLSAGTAVFAQAKDVENHWAQNQITKWVDAGYVKGYEDGTFKPNNSITRAEFIRLVNQSFGFTEVATITYTDVAPSQWFYSEVAKAKAAGYISGYEDGTMKPNNKISRQEAAAIIQRLLKLQGTEASSFQDGQAIASWAKGAVGSVAANKIMNGYPDGTFKPATNITRAESVVTLDKAMGAKGTDSPVASQAPGKTYDKAGTYGASAGKTDTIQGDVIISAADVKLQNTVIDGNLLIAESVGSGNVYLNNVTVKGTTTVKGGGSNSIYAADSTLGKVVVNKNDVHLVASGTTAASSVVVQSGAKIEQGSLSSSAKGFGTISIAAVSSGTVKLVGNFDSVTVDGKASIELSNGKVDSLDVSKGAEGASLTVMSDANVKNLTVNDASKVYGSGKIENAKVNVNGVSFATRPTNVQTASGVTVSISSSNGGGGGGGGSSTTTTKKSYTNGAIINVNDLSGITSIEITSGTVTLNGIIPAGKTVTVKASATLTGTGTINGNLILENTGTTLHGITVNGTTTIQ
;
A
#
# COMPACT_ATOMS: atom_id res chain seq x y z
N MET A 1 44.10 -59.52 23.03
CA MET A 1 45.52 -59.79 22.70
C MET A 1 45.82 -59.14 21.35
N LYS A 2 46.71 -58.13 21.33
CA LYS A 2 47.46 -57.53 20.19
C LYS A 2 46.63 -56.87 19.06
N LEU A 3 46.56 -55.54 18.95
CA LEU A 3 47.54 -54.55 18.42
C LEU A 3 47.90 -54.69 16.92
N TYR A 4 47.54 -53.67 16.12
CA TYR A 4 48.40 -52.81 15.26
C TYR A 4 47.60 -52.29 14.03
N LYS A 5 47.05 -51.07 14.05
CA LYS A 5 47.63 -49.82 13.51
C LYS A 5 48.25 -49.95 12.11
N LYS A 6 47.58 -49.40 11.09
CA LYS A 6 48.23 -48.64 10.02
C LYS A 6 47.52 -47.30 9.84
N VAL A 7 48.32 -46.27 10.02
CA VAL A 7 48.02 -44.85 9.89
C VAL A 7 48.19 -44.47 8.42
N PHE A 8 47.22 -43.81 7.80
CA PHE A 8 47.50 -42.87 6.73
C PHE A 8 46.65 -41.61 6.91
N LYS A 9 47.36 -40.52 7.21
CA LYS A 9 46.86 -39.15 7.31
C LYS A 9 46.25 -38.74 5.98
N VAL A 10 45.01 -38.27 5.99
CA VAL A 10 44.55 -37.26 5.03
C VAL A 10 43.87 -36.16 5.84
N CYS A 11 44.47 -34.97 5.76
CA CYS A 11 43.90 -33.71 6.20
C CYS A 11 42.55 -33.49 5.51
N SER A 12 41.51 -33.12 6.25
CA SER A 12 40.73 -31.92 5.90
C SER A 12 39.82 -31.52 7.04
N SER A 13 39.85 -30.23 7.33
CA SER A 13 39.20 -29.50 8.41
C SER A 13 37.68 -29.69 8.49
N THR A 14 37.18 -30.09 9.66
CA THR A 14 35.82 -29.76 10.10
C THR A 14 35.77 -28.27 10.46
N PHE A 15 35.37 -27.44 9.50
CA PHE A 15 34.94 -26.07 9.78
C PHE A 15 33.43 -26.10 10.07
N LEU A 16 33.10 -25.97 11.36
CA LEU A 16 31.74 -25.78 11.85
C LEU A 16 31.26 -24.40 11.40
N ALA A 17 30.66 -24.30 10.22
CA ALA A 17 29.99 -23.08 9.78
C ALA A 17 28.60 -23.02 10.44
N SER A 18 28.56 -22.47 11.67
CA SER A 18 27.34 -21.95 12.27
C SER A 18 26.74 -20.90 11.33
N THR A 19 25.67 -21.26 10.64
CA THR A 19 24.86 -20.32 9.86
C THR A 19 24.17 -19.37 10.82
N LEU A 20 24.80 -18.22 11.06
CA LEU A 20 24.18 -17.05 11.65
C LEU A 20 23.10 -16.57 10.66
N VAL A 21 21.88 -17.05 10.85
CA VAL A 21 20.70 -16.48 10.20
C VAL A 21 20.56 -15.08 10.77
N LEU A 22 21.07 -14.07 10.07
CA LEU A 22 20.61 -12.69 10.29
C LEU A 22 19.16 -12.65 9.80
N SER A 23 18.25 -13.00 10.69
CA SER A 23 16.89 -12.47 10.63
C SER A 23 17.03 -10.96 10.76
N ALA A 24 17.04 -10.24 9.64
CA ALA A 24 16.66 -8.84 9.63
C ALA A 24 15.18 -8.81 10.06
N GLY A 25 14.97 -8.82 11.38
CA GLY A 25 13.66 -8.59 11.94
C GLY A 25 13.22 -7.22 11.45
N THR A 26 12.22 -7.18 10.58
CA THR A 26 11.38 -6.00 10.51
C THR A 26 10.80 -5.86 11.91
N ALA A 27 11.37 -4.97 12.71
CA ALA A 27 10.76 -4.54 13.95
C ALA A 27 9.46 -3.86 13.55
N VAL A 28 8.39 -4.65 13.47
CA VAL A 28 7.04 -4.16 13.70
C VAL A 28 7.17 -3.52 15.08
N PHE A 29 7.16 -2.19 15.13
CA PHE A 29 7.21 -1.48 16.40
C PHE A 29 6.00 -1.98 17.18
N ALA A 30 6.23 -2.85 18.16
CA ALA A 30 5.23 -3.12 19.19
C ALA A 30 4.86 -1.76 19.76
N GLN A 31 3.56 -1.50 19.88
CA GLN A 31 3.03 -0.27 20.46
C GLN A 31 3.85 0.08 21.71
N ALA A 32 4.51 1.24 21.69
CA ALA A 32 5.45 1.61 22.75
C ALA A 32 4.73 1.54 24.11
N LYS A 33 5.27 0.77 25.05
CA LYS A 33 4.59 0.43 26.32
C LYS A 33 4.18 1.67 27.13
N ASP A 34 4.91 2.77 26.98
CA ASP A 34 4.67 4.04 27.66
C ASP A 34 3.62 4.94 26.96
N VAL A 35 3.03 4.46 25.88
CA VAL A 35 1.91 5.11 25.17
C VAL A 35 0.57 4.44 25.50
N GLU A 36 0.59 3.22 26.04
CA GLU A 36 -0.63 2.50 26.42
C GLU A 36 -1.41 3.28 27.49
N ASN A 37 -2.70 3.49 27.24
CA ASN A 37 -3.63 4.31 28.05
C ASN A 37 -3.25 5.81 28.16
N HIS A 38 -2.28 6.28 27.38
CA HIS A 38 -1.94 7.70 27.33
C HIS A 38 -3.00 8.49 26.55
N TRP A 39 -3.35 9.71 27.00
CA TRP A 39 -4.41 10.53 26.37
C TRP A 39 -4.15 10.85 24.88
N ALA A 40 -2.88 10.85 24.48
CA ALA A 40 -2.43 11.08 23.10
C ALA A 40 -2.17 9.78 22.31
N GLN A 41 -2.52 8.60 22.85
CA GLN A 41 -2.21 7.30 22.26
C GLN A 41 -2.64 7.22 20.79
N ASN A 42 -3.89 7.54 20.50
CA ASN A 42 -4.45 7.41 19.16
C ASN A 42 -3.69 8.25 18.13
N GLN A 43 -3.37 9.51 18.47
CA GLN A 43 -2.63 10.42 17.60
C GLN A 43 -1.17 9.98 17.44
N ILE A 44 -0.54 9.50 18.52
CA ILE A 44 0.82 8.96 18.46
C ILE A 44 0.87 7.74 17.56
N THR A 45 -0.04 6.77 17.73
CA THR A 45 -0.12 5.57 16.88
C THR A 45 -0.34 5.96 15.41
N LYS A 46 -1.30 6.86 15.13
CA LYS A 46 -1.52 7.39 13.77
C LYS A 46 -0.26 7.96 13.14
N TRP A 47 0.51 8.74 13.90
CA TRP A 47 1.74 9.38 13.40
C TRP A 47 2.90 8.41 13.23
N VAL A 48 2.98 7.37 14.07
CA VAL A 48 3.95 6.28 13.93
C VAL A 48 3.64 5.46 12.67
N ASP A 49 2.37 5.09 12.48
CA ASP A 49 1.92 4.32 11.31
C ASP A 49 2.10 5.08 9.99
N ALA A 50 1.88 6.41 10.03
CA ALA A 50 2.12 7.29 8.89
C ALA A 50 3.61 7.62 8.66
N GLY A 51 4.51 7.21 9.57
CA GLY A 51 5.95 7.45 9.46
C GLY A 51 6.41 8.87 9.80
N TYR A 52 5.54 9.73 10.34
CA TYR A 52 5.86 11.12 10.69
C TYR A 52 6.72 11.25 11.95
N VAL A 53 6.62 10.27 12.85
CA VAL A 53 7.40 10.22 14.09
C VAL A 53 7.85 8.79 14.35
N LYS A 54 8.99 8.65 15.02
CA LYS A 54 9.53 7.35 15.46
C LYS A 54 9.68 7.34 16.99
N GLY A 55 9.55 6.15 17.58
CA GLY A 55 9.96 5.87 18.96
C GLY A 55 11.49 5.81 19.10
N TYR A 56 11.95 5.59 20.32
CA TYR A 56 13.36 5.39 20.65
C TYR A 56 13.74 3.92 20.49
N GLU A 57 15.05 3.65 20.37
CA GLU A 57 15.61 2.29 20.25
C GLU A 57 15.32 1.41 21.47
N ASP A 58 15.08 2.03 22.62
CA ASP A 58 14.68 1.36 23.87
C ASP A 58 13.21 0.89 23.87
N GLY A 59 12.48 1.08 22.76
CA GLY A 59 11.09 0.66 22.60
C GLY A 59 10.06 1.61 23.22
N THR A 60 10.49 2.79 23.69
CA THR A 60 9.60 3.81 24.28
C THR A 60 9.30 4.95 23.29
N PHE A 61 8.25 5.72 23.56
CA PHE A 61 7.94 6.96 22.83
C PHE A 61 8.31 8.23 23.62
N LYS A 62 8.33 8.14 24.94
CA LYS A 62 8.53 9.21 25.92
C LYS A 62 7.54 10.37 25.73
N PRO A 63 6.21 10.12 25.77
CA PRO A 63 5.19 11.11 25.41
C PRO A 63 5.23 12.37 26.28
N ASN A 64 5.60 12.24 27.55
CA ASN A 64 5.64 13.34 28.51
C ASN A 64 6.96 14.11 28.53
N ASN A 65 7.98 13.68 27.79
CA ASN A 65 9.25 14.40 27.73
C ASN A 65 9.10 15.66 26.87
N SER A 66 9.67 16.76 27.34
CA SER A 66 9.80 17.98 26.53
C SER A 66 10.76 17.77 25.36
N ILE A 67 10.42 18.33 24.21
CA ILE A 67 11.26 18.27 23.01
C ILE A 67 12.02 19.57 22.76
N THR A 68 13.13 19.46 22.05
CA THR A 68 13.91 20.60 21.58
C THR A 68 13.23 21.30 20.42
N ARG A 69 13.62 22.55 20.17
CA ARG A 69 13.16 23.33 19.03
C ARG A 69 13.49 22.65 17.69
N ALA A 70 14.66 22.03 17.58
CA ALA A 70 15.04 21.24 16.40
C ALA A 70 14.17 19.99 16.20
N GLU A 71 13.84 19.27 17.28
CA GLU A 71 12.92 18.12 17.20
C GLU A 71 11.52 18.55 16.78
N PHE A 72 11.01 19.67 17.31
CA PHE A 72 9.71 20.21 16.88
C PHE A 72 9.72 20.58 15.40
N ILE A 73 10.77 21.25 14.91
CA ILE A 73 10.94 21.58 13.49
C ILE A 73 10.97 20.31 12.62
N ARG A 74 11.69 19.27 13.04
CA ARG A 74 11.71 17.99 12.34
C ARG A 74 10.31 17.38 12.25
N LEU A 75 9.52 17.40 13.32
CA LEU A 75 8.13 16.92 13.30
C LEU A 75 7.28 17.70 12.29
N VAL A 76 7.42 19.04 12.25
CA VAL A 76 6.75 19.87 11.25
C VAL A 76 7.16 19.47 9.83
N ASN A 77 8.46 19.37 9.54
CA ASN A 77 8.92 19.01 8.20
C ASN A 77 8.42 17.64 7.74
N GLN A 78 8.45 16.64 8.62
CA GLN A 78 7.98 15.29 8.32
C GLN A 78 6.47 15.24 8.10
N SER A 79 5.69 15.87 8.97
CA SER A 79 4.23 15.81 8.91
C SER A 79 3.65 16.65 7.76
N PHE A 80 4.33 17.74 7.37
CA PHE A 80 3.89 18.65 6.30
C PHE A 80 4.58 18.44 4.95
N GLY A 81 5.50 17.47 4.85
CA GLY A 81 6.16 17.08 3.60
C GLY A 81 7.15 18.10 3.04
N PHE A 82 7.78 18.92 3.89
CA PHE A 82 8.74 19.92 3.43
C PHE A 82 10.09 19.29 3.08
N THR A 83 10.54 19.51 1.85
CA THR A 83 11.77 18.93 1.30
C THR A 83 12.76 19.96 0.77
N GLU A 84 12.28 21.12 0.31
CA GLU A 84 13.10 22.22 -0.19
C GLU A 84 13.99 22.81 0.91
N VAL A 85 15.18 23.29 0.56
CA VAL A 85 16.16 23.87 1.50
C VAL A 85 16.55 25.28 1.08
N ALA A 86 16.77 26.16 2.05
CA ALA A 86 17.31 27.50 1.83
C ALA A 86 18.71 27.62 2.45
N THR A 87 19.51 28.55 1.94
CA THR A 87 20.76 28.93 2.60
C THR A 87 20.43 29.62 3.93
N ILE A 88 21.09 29.20 5.01
CA ILE A 88 20.90 29.73 6.37
C ILE A 88 22.23 30.22 6.94
N THR A 89 22.19 31.25 7.76
CA THR A 89 23.37 31.91 8.35
C THR A 89 23.23 32.13 9.86
N TYR A 90 22.59 31.19 10.56
CA TYR A 90 22.43 31.27 12.01
C TYR A 90 23.74 30.86 12.71
N THR A 91 24.17 31.62 13.72
CA THR A 91 25.49 31.44 14.34
C THR A 91 25.63 30.12 15.13
N ASP A 92 24.51 29.53 15.53
CA ASP A 92 24.42 28.30 16.32
C ASP A 92 23.92 27.08 15.52
N VAL A 93 23.91 27.18 14.18
CA VAL A 93 23.49 26.11 13.26
C VAL A 93 24.59 25.83 12.23
N ALA A 94 25.51 24.92 12.58
CA ALA A 94 26.62 24.52 11.72
C ALA A 94 26.22 23.39 10.74
N PRO A 95 26.75 23.34 9.50
CA PRO A 95 26.44 22.31 8.50
C PRO A 95 26.62 20.86 8.95
N SER A 96 27.49 20.61 9.94
CA SER A 96 27.76 19.27 10.49
C SER A 96 26.69 18.78 11.47
N GLN A 97 25.76 19.63 11.90
CA GLN A 97 24.74 19.26 12.89
C GLN A 97 23.53 18.59 12.23
N TRP A 98 22.97 17.58 12.89
CA TRP A 98 21.86 16.77 12.33
C TRP A 98 20.63 17.60 11.97
N PHE A 99 20.39 18.71 12.67
CA PHE A 99 19.25 19.59 12.45
C PHE A 99 19.51 20.69 11.42
N TYR A 100 20.72 20.80 10.86
CA TYR A 100 21.05 21.82 9.87
C TYR A 100 20.07 21.80 8.69
N SER A 101 19.85 20.61 8.12
CA SER A 101 18.91 20.43 7.00
C SER A 101 17.47 20.71 7.39
N GLU A 102 17.08 20.39 8.62
CA GLU A 102 15.72 20.64 9.14
C GLU A 102 15.44 22.14 9.30
N VAL A 103 16.42 22.90 9.80
CA VAL A 103 16.35 24.36 9.89
C VAL A 103 16.37 25.00 8.50
N ALA A 104 17.17 24.48 7.57
CA ALA A 104 17.20 24.96 6.18
C ALA A 104 15.84 24.77 5.48
N LYS A 105 15.18 23.62 5.70
CA LYS A 105 13.82 23.38 5.20
C LYS A 105 12.79 24.32 5.82
N ALA A 106 12.87 24.49 7.13
CA ALA A 106 11.98 25.38 7.85
C ALA A 106 12.08 26.82 7.37
N LYS A 107 13.30 27.29 7.07
CA LYS A 107 13.55 28.61 6.50
C LYS A 107 12.98 28.74 5.09
N ALA A 108 13.19 27.74 4.23
CA ALA A 108 12.63 27.70 2.88
C ALA A 108 11.10 27.75 2.90
N ALA A 109 10.48 26.97 3.78
CA ALA A 109 9.03 26.93 3.97
C ALA A 109 8.44 28.17 4.68
N GLY A 110 9.29 29.12 5.13
CA GLY A 110 8.88 30.42 5.66
C GLY A 110 8.24 30.40 7.05
N TYR A 111 8.25 29.29 7.78
CA TYR A 111 7.60 29.19 9.09
C TYR A 111 8.54 29.49 10.28
N ILE A 112 9.82 29.76 10.02
CA ILE A 112 10.79 30.26 11.00
C ILE A 112 11.55 31.50 10.53
N SER A 113 11.94 32.36 11.47
CA SER A 113 12.77 33.54 11.23
C SER A 113 14.10 33.57 11.99
N GLY A 114 14.25 32.77 13.05
CA GLY A 114 15.31 32.91 14.05
C GLY A 114 14.99 33.97 15.11
N TYR A 115 15.91 34.14 16.06
CA TYR A 115 15.89 35.19 17.07
C TYR A 115 16.64 36.43 16.57
N GLU A 116 16.37 37.58 17.20
CA GLU A 116 16.99 38.87 16.84
C GLU A 116 18.52 38.86 16.99
N ASP A 117 19.05 38.00 17.86
CA ASP A 117 20.49 37.79 18.09
C ASP A 117 21.19 36.96 16.99
N GLY A 118 20.46 36.58 15.93
CA GLY A 118 21.00 35.79 14.82
C GLY A 118 21.09 34.28 15.09
N THR A 119 20.49 33.79 16.18
CA THR A 119 20.49 32.37 16.55
C THR A 119 19.16 31.66 16.25
N MET A 120 19.17 30.32 16.31
CA MET A 120 17.97 29.47 16.24
C MET A 120 17.64 28.75 17.53
N LYS A 121 18.58 28.65 18.46
CA LYS A 121 18.53 27.90 19.73
C LYS A 121 17.99 26.47 19.53
N PRO A 122 18.54 25.68 18.59
CA PRO A 122 17.95 24.40 18.16
C PRO A 122 17.89 23.35 19.27
N ASN A 123 18.86 23.36 20.18
CA ASN A 123 18.95 22.40 21.29
C ASN A 123 18.15 22.81 22.53
N ASN A 124 17.64 24.05 22.59
CA ASN A 124 16.80 24.47 23.71
C ASN A 124 15.45 23.77 23.63
N LYS A 125 14.89 23.45 24.80
CA LYS A 125 13.50 23.00 24.88
C LYS A 125 12.58 24.13 24.41
N ILE A 126 11.60 23.78 23.57
CA ILE A 126 10.68 24.75 22.99
C ILE A 126 9.50 24.99 23.92
N SER A 127 9.25 26.26 24.24
CA SER A 127 8.08 26.66 25.02
C SER A 127 6.79 26.57 24.20
N ARG A 128 5.64 26.45 24.88
CA ARG A 128 4.33 26.41 24.24
C ARG A 128 4.03 27.67 23.42
N GLN A 129 4.42 28.85 23.90
CA GLN A 129 4.22 30.10 23.15
C GLN A 129 5.10 30.21 21.90
N GLU A 130 6.30 29.63 21.93
CA GLU A 130 7.17 29.55 20.75
C GLU A 130 6.64 28.56 19.72
N ALA A 131 6.12 27.41 20.17
CA ALA A 131 5.45 26.44 19.30
C ALA A 131 4.22 27.06 18.62
N ALA A 132 3.39 27.80 19.38
CA ALA A 132 2.26 28.54 18.84
C ALA A 132 2.67 29.54 17.75
N ALA A 133 3.77 30.27 17.96
CA ALA A 133 4.26 31.23 16.98
C ALA A 133 4.83 30.58 15.72
N ILE A 134 5.41 29.37 15.82
CA ILE A 134 5.79 28.58 14.65
C ILE A 134 4.54 28.14 13.88
N ILE A 135 3.54 27.61 14.57
CA ILE A 135 2.30 27.11 13.95
C ILE A 135 1.51 28.24 13.28
N GLN A 136 1.40 29.40 13.93
CA GLN A 136 0.75 30.56 13.34
C GLN A 136 1.39 30.93 11.99
N ARG A 137 2.74 30.99 11.92
CA ARG A 137 3.46 31.30 10.67
C ARG A 137 3.29 30.19 9.64
N LEU A 138 3.41 28.94 10.06
CA LEU A 138 3.25 27.75 9.22
C LEU A 138 1.90 27.75 8.49
N LEU A 139 0.83 28.12 9.21
CA LEU A 139 -0.54 28.11 8.69
C LEU A 139 -1.03 29.49 8.26
N LYS A 140 -0.18 30.52 8.33
CA LYS A 140 -0.50 31.92 8.02
C LYS A 140 -1.77 32.43 8.74
N LEU A 141 -1.96 32.02 10.00
CA LEU A 141 -3.13 32.40 10.79
C LEU A 141 -3.07 33.90 11.15
N GLN A 142 -4.22 34.54 11.10
CA GLN A 142 -4.37 35.92 11.55
C GLN A 142 -4.45 35.97 13.08
N GLY A 143 -3.71 36.90 13.67
CA GLY A 143 -3.61 37.04 15.12
C GLY A 143 -4.92 37.53 15.72
N THR A 144 -5.45 36.80 16.70
CA THR A 144 -6.47 37.28 17.63
C THR A 144 -5.85 37.38 19.02
N GLU A 145 -6.34 38.31 19.85
CA GLU A 145 -5.81 38.48 21.20
C GLU A 145 -6.06 37.24 22.07
N ALA A 146 -5.07 36.87 22.88
CA ALA A 146 -5.13 35.72 23.80
C ALA A 146 -5.88 36.05 25.11
N SER A 147 -7.01 36.76 25.03
CA SER A 147 -7.72 37.29 26.21
C SER A 147 -8.53 36.26 26.99
N SER A 148 -8.62 35.01 26.51
CA SER A 148 -9.45 33.97 27.11
C SER A 148 -8.74 33.10 28.16
N PHE A 149 -7.42 33.24 28.34
CA PHE A 149 -6.66 32.43 29.29
C PHE A 149 -6.40 33.19 30.60
N GLN A 150 -6.49 32.49 31.72
CA GLN A 150 -6.26 33.07 33.06
C GLN A 150 -4.83 33.62 33.22
N ASP A 151 -3.85 32.98 32.59
CA ASP A 151 -2.45 33.39 32.56
C ASP A 151 -2.10 34.19 31.29
N GLY A 152 -3.09 34.82 30.65
CA GLY A 152 -2.89 35.60 29.43
C GLY A 152 -1.86 36.74 29.57
N GLN A 153 -1.68 37.27 30.79
CA GLN A 153 -0.66 38.27 31.10
C GLN A 153 0.77 37.71 31.10
N ALA A 154 0.95 36.41 31.33
CA ALA A 154 2.24 35.73 31.27
C ALA A 154 2.68 35.42 29.83
N ILE A 155 1.80 35.60 28.84
CA ILE A 155 2.12 35.44 27.43
C ILE A 155 2.94 36.65 26.98
N ALA A 156 4.12 36.39 26.42
CA ALA A 156 4.98 37.45 25.89
C ALA A 156 4.24 38.26 24.81
N SER A 157 4.43 39.58 24.76
CA SER A 157 3.69 40.45 23.84
C SER A 157 3.75 40.00 22.38
N TRP A 158 4.91 39.52 21.92
CA TRP A 158 5.10 38.99 20.56
C TRP A 158 4.35 37.68 20.29
N ALA A 159 4.00 36.93 21.35
CA ALA A 159 3.33 35.64 21.24
C ALA A 159 1.81 35.74 21.42
N LYS A 160 1.26 36.86 21.89
CA LYS A 160 -0.19 37.00 22.17
C LYS A 160 -1.05 36.69 20.95
N GLY A 161 -0.74 37.30 19.81
CA GLY A 161 -1.44 37.02 18.54
C GLY A 161 -1.31 35.55 18.10
N ALA A 162 -0.13 34.96 18.30
CA ALA A 162 0.10 33.55 18.00
C ALA A 162 -0.75 32.63 18.87
N VAL A 163 -0.66 32.80 20.19
CA VAL A 163 -1.40 31.99 21.16
C VAL A 163 -2.90 32.13 20.96
N GLY A 164 -3.41 33.35 20.76
CA GLY A 164 -4.83 33.57 20.50
C GLY A 164 -5.27 32.91 19.19
N SER A 165 -4.48 33.02 18.12
CA SER A 165 -4.81 32.40 16.82
C SER A 165 -4.85 30.88 16.88
N VAL A 166 -3.86 30.21 17.49
CA VAL A 166 -3.84 28.74 17.57
C VAL A 166 -4.92 28.21 18.51
N ALA A 167 -5.28 28.97 19.54
CA ALA A 167 -6.37 28.64 20.45
C ALA A 167 -7.75 28.81 19.78
N ALA A 168 -7.96 29.93 19.08
CA ALA A 168 -9.20 30.20 18.34
C ALA A 168 -9.47 29.14 17.26
N ASN A 169 -8.40 28.67 16.61
CA ASN A 169 -8.48 27.60 15.61
C ASN A 169 -8.46 26.18 16.24
N LYS A 170 -8.49 26.06 17.57
CA LYS A 170 -8.48 24.78 18.32
C LYS A 170 -7.27 23.88 18.03
N ILE A 171 -6.21 24.45 17.45
CA ILE A 171 -4.97 23.76 17.10
C ILE A 171 -4.18 23.48 18.38
N MET A 172 -4.02 24.50 19.23
CA MET A 172 -3.34 24.37 20.52
C MET A 172 -4.25 24.92 21.62
N ASN A 173 -4.78 24.02 22.44
CA ASN A 173 -5.67 24.37 23.54
C ASN A 173 -4.89 24.68 24.82
N GLY A 174 -5.49 25.47 25.70
CA GLY A 174 -5.06 25.56 27.10
C GLY A 174 -5.39 24.30 27.89
N TYR A 175 -4.99 24.31 29.15
CA TYR A 175 -5.21 23.24 30.11
C TYR A 175 -6.60 23.34 30.75
N PRO A 176 -7.11 22.26 31.37
CA PRO A 176 -8.41 22.26 32.06
C PRO A 176 -8.53 23.29 33.19
N ASP A 177 -7.40 23.75 33.73
CA ASP A 177 -7.31 24.80 34.75
C ASP A 177 -7.55 26.21 34.20
N GLY A 178 -7.78 26.36 32.89
CA GLY A 178 -8.03 27.64 32.23
C GLY A 178 -6.76 28.42 31.84
N THR A 179 -5.58 27.82 32.00
CA THR A 179 -4.29 28.44 31.65
C THR A 179 -3.76 27.93 30.31
N PHE A 180 -2.89 28.71 29.64
CA PHE A 180 -2.15 28.29 28.44
C PHE A 180 -0.76 27.75 28.77
N LYS A 181 -0.16 28.18 29.88
CA LYS A 181 1.20 27.91 30.35
C LYS A 181 2.27 28.31 29.32
N PRO A 182 2.34 29.59 28.92
CA PRO A 182 3.12 30.04 27.76
C PRO A 182 4.61 29.70 27.83
N ALA A 183 5.22 29.82 29.01
CA ALA A 183 6.64 29.55 29.24
C ALA A 183 6.96 28.06 29.49
N THR A 184 5.95 27.20 29.65
CA THR A 184 6.18 25.76 29.86
C THR A 184 6.64 25.10 28.56
N ASN A 185 7.60 24.18 28.66
CA ASN A 185 8.09 23.43 27.50
C ASN A 185 7.05 22.44 27.00
N ILE A 186 6.76 22.46 25.71
CA ILE A 186 5.80 21.54 25.09
C ILE A 186 6.33 20.10 25.15
N THR A 187 5.46 19.15 25.49
CA THR A 187 5.81 17.73 25.50
C THR A 187 5.80 17.14 24.09
N ARG A 188 6.42 15.97 23.93
CA ARG A 188 6.40 15.22 22.66
C ARG A 188 4.97 14.85 22.24
N ALA A 189 4.13 14.42 23.18
CA ALA A 189 2.72 14.11 22.93
C ALA A 189 1.92 15.36 22.54
N GLU A 190 2.09 16.46 23.27
CA GLU A 190 1.44 17.74 22.94
C GLU A 190 1.85 18.23 21.55
N SER A 191 3.12 18.05 21.17
CA SER A 191 3.63 18.42 19.85
C SER A 191 2.94 17.62 18.75
N VAL A 192 2.85 16.29 18.89
CA VAL A 192 2.15 15.41 17.95
C VAL A 192 0.68 15.81 17.81
N VAL A 193 -0.04 15.97 18.92
CA VAL A 193 -1.47 16.29 18.88
C VAL A 193 -1.72 17.68 18.29
N THR A 194 -0.90 18.66 18.65
CA THR A 194 -1.03 20.03 18.14
C THR A 194 -0.74 20.07 16.64
N LEU A 195 0.32 19.39 16.18
CA LEU A 195 0.66 19.35 14.77
C LEU A 195 -0.34 18.50 13.96
N ASP A 196 -0.95 17.47 14.56
CA ASP A 196 -2.02 16.68 13.90
C ASP A 196 -3.21 17.58 13.57
N LYS A 197 -3.60 18.42 14.53
CA LYS A 197 -4.64 19.43 14.33
C LYS A 197 -4.22 20.50 13.33
N ALA A 198 -2.95 20.93 13.37
CA ALA A 198 -2.42 21.87 12.39
C ALA A 198 -2.44 21.30 10.96
N MET A 199 -2.16 20.01 10.77
CA MET A 199 -2.27 19.34 9.47
C MET A 199 -3.72 19.31 8.97
N GLY A 200 -4.68 19.08 9.87
CA GLY A 200 -6.10 19.22 9.55
C GLY A 200 -6.46 20.64 9.11
N ALA A 201 -5.80 21.66 9.67
CA ALA A 201 -6.04 23.08 9.34
C ALA A 201 -5.36 23.57 8.04
N LYS A 202 -4.31 22.90 7.53
CA LYS A 202 -3.62 23.29 6.28
C LYS A 202 -4.42 22.96 5.00
N GLY A 203 -5.50 22.20 5.10
CA GLY A 203 -6.39 21.91 3.96
C GLY A 203 -7.25 23.09 3.50
N THR A 204 -7.10 24.28 4.11
CA THR A 204 -7.96 25.44 3.87
C THR A 204 -7.13 26.71 3.66
N ASP A 205 -6.76 27.00 2.41
CA ASP A 205 -6.43 28.37 2.03
C ASP A 205 -7.74 29.19 2.02
N SER A 206 -7.84 30.19 2.90
CA SER A 206 -8.95 31.17 3.02
C SER A 206 -10.24 30.69 3.71
N PRO A 207 -11.02 31.63 4.28
CA PRO A 207 -11.51 31.64 5.65
C PRO A 207 -12.49 30.50 5.96
N VAL A 208 -12.23 29.73 7.03
CA VAL A 208 -13.22 28.80 7.58
C VAL A 208 -13.78 29.41 8.85
N ALA A 209 -14.95 30.03 8.67
CA ALA A 209 -15.99 30.03 9.68
C ALA A 209 -16.01 28.66 10.36
N SER A 210 -15.99 28.63 11.69
CA SER A 210 -16.22 27.46 12.54
C SER A 210 -16.75 26.25 11.74
N GLN A 211 -15.93 25.21 11.51
CA GLN A 211 -16.48 23.99 10.92
C GLN A 211 -17.64 23.55 11.80
N ALA A 212 -18.84 23.58 11.22
CA ALA A 212 -20.02 23.02 11.81
C ALA A 212 -19.72 21.55 12.18
N PRO A 213 -20.32 21.01 13.25
CA PRO A 213 -20.11 19.62 13.61
C PRO A 213 -20.36 18.73 12.40
N GLY A 214 -19.37 17.91 12.06
CA GLY A 214 -19.50 16.87 11.05
C GLY A 214 -20.72 15.99 11.33
N LYS A 215 -21.24 15.33 10.29
CA LYS A 215 -22.49 14.56 10.38
C LYS A 215 -22.20 13.07 10.47
N THR A 216 -22.78 12.40 11.47
CA THR A 216 -22.71 10.94 11.60
C THR A 216 -24.04 10.32 11.19
N TYR A 217 -23.98 9.29 10.36
CA TYR A 217 -25.10 8.44 9.96
C TYR A 217 -24.90 7.05 10.59
N ASP A 218 -25.52 6.87 11.75
CA ASP A 218 -25.38 5.70 12.63
C ASP A 218 -26.57 4.74 12.59
N LYS A 219 -27.50 4.97 11.66
CA LYS A 219 -28.66 4.11 11.40
C LYS A 219 -28.84 3.92 9.91
N ALA A 220 -29.35 2.76 9.50
CA ALA A 220 -29.75 2.51 8.13
C ALA A 220 -30.83 3.52 7.69
N GLY A 221 -30.79 3.94 6.43
CA GLY A 221 -31.78 4.89 5.90
C GLY A 221 -31.26 5.69 4.71
N THR A 222 -32.17 6.47 4.12
CA THR A 222 -31.85 7.41 3.04
C THR A 222 -31.68 8.81 3.61
N TYR A 223 -30.57 9.46 3.28
CA TYR A 223 -30.17 10.76 3.78
C TYR A 223 -29.76 11.70 2.65
N GLY A 224 -29.91 13.00 2.88
CA GLY A 224 -29.60 14.05 1.92
C GLY A 224 -30.85 14.54 1.17
N ALA A 225 -30.62 15.40 0.18
CA ALA A 225 -31.70 16.14 -0.44
C ALA A 225 -32.60 15.26 -1.33
N SER A 226 -33.84 15.71 -1.52
CA SER A 226 -34.72 15.17 -2.57
C SER A 226 -34.18 15.48 -3.97
N ALA A 227 -34.66 14.73 -4.97
CA ALA A 227 -34.25 14.91 -6.37
C ALA A 227 -34.37 16.38 -6.83
N GLY A 228 -33.36 16.86 -7.56
CA GLY A 228 -33.29 18.24 -8.06
C GLY A 228 -32.83 19.29 -7.03
N LYS A 229 -32.52 18.88 -5.80
CA LYS A 229 -31.92 19.74 -4.76
C LYS A 229 -30.55 19.19 -4.35
N THR A 230 -29.78 19.99 -3.62
CA THR A 230 -28.48 19.58 -3.09
C THR A 230 -28.31 20.07 -1.66
N ASP A 231 -28.03 19.16 -0.74
CA ASP A 231 -27.64 19.50 0.63
C ASP A 231 -26.13 19.72 0.69
N THR A 232 -25.68 20.74 1.42
CA THR A 232 -24.24 20.92 1.71
C THR A 232 -23.97 20.67 3.19
N ILE A 233 -23.14 19.68 3.49
CA ILE A 233 -22.63 19.40 4.82
C ILE A 233 -21.28 20.09 4.95
N GLN A 234 -21.18 20.99 5.93
CA GLN A 234 -19.92 21.61 6.32
C GLN A 234 -19.18 20.68 7.28
N GLY A 235 -17.94 20.30 6.97
CA GLY A 235 -17.14 19.38 7.78
C GLY A 235 -17.26 17.91 7.39
N ASP A 236 -16.64 17.05 8.19
CA ASP A 236 -16.51 15.63 7.90
C ASP A 236 -17.84 14.85 8.07
N VAL A 237 -18.01 13.79 7.29
CA VAL A 237 -19.13 12.85 7.40
C VAL A 237 -18.63 11.48 7.81
N ILE A 238 -19.34 10.85 8.76
CA ILE A 238 -19.09 9.47 9.18
C ILE A 238 -20.33 8.64 8.88
N ILE A 239 -20.17 7.56 8.12
CA ILE A 239 -21.19 6.52 7.96
C ILE A 239 -20.77 5.35 8.84
N SER A 240 -21.52 5.10 9.91
CA SER A 240 -21.19 4.09 10.93
C SER A 240 -22.22 2.97 11.03
N ALA A 241 -23.25 2.96 10.18
CA ALA A 241 -24.21 1.88 10.06
C ALA A 241 -24.31 1.35 8.63
N ALA A 242 -24.67 0.07 8.53
CA ALA A 242 -25.03 -0.57 7.27
C ALA A 242 -26.31 0.03 6.67
N ASP A 243 -26.46 -0.15 5.35
CA ASP A 243 -27.61 0.23 4.54
C ASP A 243 -27.94 1.73 4.58
N VAL A 244 -26.90 2.55 4.78
CA VAL A 244 -26.97 4.00 4.62
C VAL A 244 -26.91 4.36 3.13
N LYS A 245 -27.90 5.11 2.67
CA LYS A 245 -28.00 5.67 1.33
C LYS A 245 -27.87 7.19 1.43
N LEU A 246 -26.69 7.73 1.12
CA LEU A 246 -26.49 9.16 1.05
C LEU A 246 -26.71 9.64 -0.38
N GLN A 247 -27.56 10.64 -0.57
CA GLN A 247 -27.90 11.14 -1.90
C GLN A 247 -27.90 12.67 -2.01
N ASN A 248 -27.61 13.18 -3.22
CA ASN A 248 -27.72 14.60 -3.55
C ASN A 248 -27.05 15.53 -2.53
N THR A 249 -25.81 15.20 -2.15
CA THR A 249 -25.13 15.84 -1.02
C THR A 249 -23.72 16.27 -1.41
N VAL A 250 -23.33 17.49 -1.06
CA VAL A 250 -21.96 17.99 -1.08
C VAL A 250 -21.39 17.92 0.33
N ILE A 251 -20.27 17.24 0.50
CA ILE A 251 -19.51 17.16 1.74
C ILE A 251 -18.29 18.08 1.57
N ASP A 252 -18.29 19.18 2.32
CA ASP A 252 -17.18 20.14 2.42
C ASP A 252 -16.18 19.67 3.49
N GLY A 253 -15.68 18.46 3.30
CA GLY A 253 -14.87 17.72 4.28
C GLY A 253 -14.56 16.30 3.79
N ASN A 254 -14.12 15.45 4.71
CA ASN A 254 -13.83 14.05 4.46
C ASN A 254 -15.07 13.19 4.64
N LEU A 255 -15.08 12.00 4.02
CA LEU A 255 -16.07 10.96 4.26
C LEU A 255 -15.38 9.73 4.84
N LEU A 256 -15.85 9.24 5.98
CA LEU A 256 -15.42 7.96 6.57
C LEU A 256 -16.56 6.96 6.53
N ILE A 257 -16.36 5.85 5.83
CA ILE A 257 -17.19 4.65 5.97
C ILE A 257 -16.52 3.80 7.06
N ALA A 258 -17.05 3.87 8.27
CA ALA A 258 -16.42 3.35 9.47
C ALA A 258 -16.48 1.81 9.57
N GLU A 259 -15.58 1.24 10.37
CA GLU A 259 -15.50 -0.21 10.62
C GLU A 259 -16.80 -0.80 11.16
N SER A 260 -17.59 -0.01 11.90
CA SER A 260 -18.89 -0.41 12.46
C SER A 260 -19.96 -0.71 11.42
N VAL A 261 -19.76 -0.33 10.15
CA VAL A 261 -20.60 -0.80 9.03
C VAL A 261 -20.46 -2.32 8.83
N GLY A 262 -19.37 -2.92 9.31
CA GLY A 262 -19.14 -4.36 9.24
C GLY A 262 -19.06 -4.84 7.79
N SER A 263 -19.83 -5.87 7.43
CA SER A 263 -19.97 -6.36 6.05
C SER A 263 -21.14 -5.73 5.29
N GLY A 264 -21.82 -4.75 5.87
CA GLY A 264 -23.02 -4.13 5.30
C GLY A 264 -22.74 -3.16 4.16
N ASN A 265 -23.82 -2.63 3.58
CA ASN A 265 -23.75 -1.86 2.34
C ASN A 265 -23.79 -0.35 2.60
N VAL A 266 -23.20 0.43 1.72
CA VAL A 266 -23.29 1.89 1.70
C VAL A 266 -23.48 2.36 0.26
N TYR A 267 -24.43 3.26 0.07
CA TYR A 267 -24.77 3.78 -1.25
C TYR A 267 -24.54 5.30 -1.26
N LEU A 268 -23.74 5.77 -2.21
CA LEU A 268 -23.49 7.18 -2.49
C LEU A 268 -24.10 7.46 -3.86
N ASN A 269 -25.14 8.31 -3.92
CA ASN A 269 -25.84 8.64 -5.15
C ASN A 269 -25.85 10.16 -5.37
N ASN A 270 -25.17 10.64 -6.41
CA ASN A 270 -25.02 12.09 -6.63
C ASN A 270 -24.40 12.79 -5.39
N VAL A 271 -23.32 12.20 -4.87
CA VAL A 271 -22.57 12.72 -3.72
C VAL A 271 -21.26 13.33 -4.19
N THR A 272 -20.95 14.53 -3.72
CA THR A 272 -19.65 15.18 -3.91
C THR A 272 -18.89 15.21 -2.60
N VAL A 273 -17.70 14.62 -2.55
CA VAL A 273 -16.78 14.69 -1.40
C VAL A 273 -15.57 15.51 -1.83
N LYS A 274 -15.41 16.71 -1.24
CA LYS A 274 -14.26 17.57 -1.56
C LYS A 274 -12.95 17.07 -0.94
N GLY A 275 -13.03 16.41 0.22
CA GLY A 275 -11.90 15.83 0.93
C GLY A 275 -11.62 14.37 0.56
N THR A 276 -11.08 13.61 1.51
CA THR A 276 -10.76 12.19 1.34
C THR A 276 -11.96 11.32 1.72
N THR A 277 -12.25 10.31 0.90
CA THR A 277 -13.17 9.21 1.23
C THR A 277 -12.39 8.01 1.74
N THR A 278 -12.51 7.68 3.02
CA THR A 278 -11.85 6.51 3.63
C THR A 278 -12.87 5.39 3.83
N VAL A 279 -12.55 4.20 3.34
CA VAL A 279 -13.38 3.00 3.42
C VAL A 279 -12.73 1.99 4.37
N LYS A 280 -13.29 1.86 5.56
CA LYS A 280 -12.89 0.89 6.59
C LYS A 280 -13.97 -0.15 6.92
N GLY A 281 -15.21 0.10 6.50
CA GLY A 281 -16.32 -0.85 6.56
C GLY A 281 -16.74 -1.32 5.17
N GLY A 282 -17.56 -2.37 5.13
CA GLY A 282 -18.04 -3.02 3.92
C GLY A 282 -17.61 -4.49 3.81
N GLY A 283 -18.43 -5.26 3.09
CA GLY A 283 -18.17 -6.64 2.67
C GLY A 283 -18.05 -6.78 1.15
N SER A 284 -18.15 -8.01 0.65
CA SER A 284 -17.89 -8.37 -0.75
C SER A 284 -18.87 -7.78 -1.77
N ASN A 285 -19.91 -7.06 -1.33
CA ASN A 285 -20.96 -6.43 -2.15
C ASN A 285 -21.49 -5.15 -1.46
N SER A 286 -20.62 -4.19 -1.15
CA SER A 286 -20.98 -3.17 -0.14
C SER A 286 -21.03 -1.73 -0.61
N ILE A 287 -19.99 -1.22 -1.25
CA ILE A 287 -19.84 0.23 -1.42
C ILE A 287 -20.15 0.62 -2.87
N TYR A 288 -21.28 1.32 -3.06
CA TYR A 288 -21.78 1.69 -4.39
C TYR A 288 -21.79 3.20 -4.54
N ALA A 289 -21.03 3.72 -5.51
CA ALA A 289 -20.98 5.13 -5.87
C ALA A 289 -21.56 5.36 -7.27
N ALA A 290 -22.78 5.89 -7.33
CA ALA A 290 -23.45 6.28 -8.55
C ALA A 290 -23.44 7.81 -8.70
N ASP A 291 -23.09 8.30 -9.89
CA ASP A 291 -23.11 9.73 -10.23
C ASP A 291 -22.37 10.65 -9.24
N SER A 292 -21.32 10.14 -8.60
CA SER A 292 -20.68 10.78 -7.45
C SER A 292 -19.26 11.30 -7.77
N THR A 293 -18.91 12.47 -7.25
CA THR A 293 -17.54 13.01 -7.35
C THR A 293 -16.83 12.79 -6.02
N LEU A 294 -15.82 11.93 -6.01
CA LEU A 294 -15.03 11.62 -4.82
C LEU A 294 -13.65 12.26 -4.95
N GLY A 295 -13.12 12.81 -3.85
CA GLY A 295 -11.73 13.24 -3.79
C GLY A 295 -10.77 12.04 -3.82
N LYS A 296 -9.83 11.98 -2.89
CA LYS A 296 -8.96 10.79 -2.76
C LYS A 296 -9.76 9.67 -2.09
N VAL A 297 -9.75 8.46 -2.65
CA VAL A 297 -10.37 7.30 -2.01
C VAL A 297 -9.29 6.43 -1.39
N VAL A 298 -9.45 6.01 -0.13
CA VAL A 298 -8.54 5.08 0.56
C VAL A 298 -9.33 3.87 1.02
N VAL A 299 -9.00 2.69 0.49
CA VAL A 299 -9.63 1.41 0.86
C VAL A 299 -8.70 0.67 1.81
N ASN A 300 -9.11 0.57 3.08
CA ASN A 300 -8.35 -0.09 4.14
C ASN A 300 -9.26 -1.04 4.92
N LYS A 301 -9.79 -2.02 4.21
CA LYS A 301 -10.60 -3.11 4.75
C LYS A 301 -10.54 -4.28 3.77
N ASN A 302 -10.23 -5.47 4.29
CA ASN A 302 -10.25 -6.69 3.50
C ASN A 302 -11.69 -7.05 3.10
N ASP A 303 -11.82 -7.65 1.91
CA ASP A 303 -13.06 -8.13 1.31
C ASP A 303 -14.11 -7.02 1.12
N VAL A 304 -13.67 -5.83 0.69
CA VAL A 304 -14.57 -4.75 0.26
C VAL A 304 -14.76 -4.78 -1.23
N HIS A 305 -15.99 -4.57 -1.68
CA HIS A 305 -16.31 -4.29 -3.07
C HIS A 305 -16.73 -2.84 -3.23
N LEU A 306 -15.91 -2.06 -3.95
CA LEU A 306 -16.16 -0.67 -4.29
C LEU A 306 -16.55 -0.56 -5.77
N VAL A 307 -17.72 0.00 -6.04
CA VAL A 307 -18.30 0.10 -7.39
C VAL A 307 -18.52 1.55 -7.78
N ALA A 308 -18.02 1.96 -8.95
CA ALA A 308 -18.39 3.22 -9.61
C ALA A 308 -19.38 2.97 -10.75
N SER A 309 -20.43 3.79 -10.86
CA SER A 309 -21.39 3.78 -11.96
C SER A 309 -21.87 5.19 -12.33
N GLY A 310 -22.51 5.33 -13.48
CA GLY A 310 -23.00 6.60 -14.00
C GLY A 310 -21.86 7.57 -14.28
N THR A 311 -21.98 8.80 -13.80
CA THR A 311 -20.98 9.86 -13.95
C THR A 311 -19.89 9.86 -12.87
N THR A 312 -19.81 8.80 -12.05
CA THR A 312 -18.88 8.76 -10.92
C THR A 312 -17.42 8.97 -11.32
N ALA A 313 -16.70 9.75 -10.52
CA ALA A 313 -15.27 10.00 -10.69
C ALA A 313 -14.58 10.10 -9.31
N ALA A 314 -13.39 9.51 -9.18
CA ALA A 314 -12.49 9.73 -8.07
C ALA A 314 -11.19 10.40 -8.52
N SER A 315 -10.62 11.30 -7.71
CA SER A 315 -9.31 11.91 -8.04
C SER A 315 -8.18 10.88 -8.08
N SER A 316 -8.20 9.91 -7.16
CA SER A 316 -7.29 8.78 -7.07
C SER A 316 -7.86 7.74 -6.10
N VAL A 317 -7.47 6.49 -6.26
CA VAL A 317 -7.82 5.40 -5.34
C VAL A 317 -6.54 4.79 -4.79
N VAL A 318 -6.43 4.68 -3.46
CA VAL A 318 -5.35 3.98 -2.77
C VAL A 318 -5.90 2.73 -2.10
N VAL A 319 -5.37 1.57 -2.45
CA VAL A 319 -5.79 0.27 -1.92
C VAL A 319 -4.73 -0.25 -0.97
N GLN A 320 -5.10 -0.49 0.29
CA GLN A 320 -4.21 -0.94 1.38
C GLN A 320 -4.57 -2.35 1.89
N SER A 321 -5.58 -3.00 1.32
CA SER A 321 -6.10 -4.30 1.73
C SER A 321 -6.71 -5.04 0.54
N GLY A 322 -6.90 -6.36 0.63
CA GLY A 322 -7.51 -7.13 -0.44
C GLY A 322 -8.95 -6.66 -0.69
N ALA A 323 -9.23 -6.09 -1.86
CA ALA A 323 -10.51 -5.49 -2.20
C ALA A 323 -10.81 -5.65 -3.69
N LYS A 324 -12.10 -5.64 -4.05
CA LYS A 324 -12.58 -5.58 -5.43
C LYS A 324 -12.91 -4.14 -5.79
N ILE A 325 -12.23 -3.58 -6.77
CA ILE A 325 -12.48 -2.25 -7.33
C ILE A 325 -13.09 -2.43 -8.71
N GLU A 326 -14.33 -1.98 -8.86
CA GLU A 326 -15.13 -2.20 -10.06
C GLU A 326 -15.63 -0.89 -10.64
N GLN A 327 -15.41 -0.73 -11.95
CA GLN A 327 -16.06 0.29 -12.75
C GLN A 327 -17.18 -0.39 -13.53
N GLY A 328 -18.40 -0.22 -13.03
CA GLY A 328 -19.62 -0.76 -13.62
C GLY A 328 -20.04 0.04 -14.84
N SER A 329 -21.35 0.28 -14.99
CA SER A 329 -21.90 1.05 -16.11
C SER A 329 -21.58 2.54 -15.97
N LEU A 330 -20.40 2.95 -16.41
CA LEU A 330 -19.97 4.35 -16.46
C LEU A 330 -20.46 5.06 -17.73
N SER A 331 -20.75 6.36 -17.62
CA SER A 331 -20.99 7.20 -18.79
C SER A 331 -19.70 7.41 -19.58
N SER A 332 -19.82 7.80 -20.86
CA SER A 332 -18.66 8.11 -21.71
C SER A 332 -17.83 9.31 -21.22
N SER A 333 -18.41 10.16 -20.36
CA SER A 333 -17.75 11.32 -19.75
C SER A 333 -17.15 11.04 -18.38
N ALA A 334 -17.48 9.90 -17.76
CA ALA A 334 -17.03 9.57 -16.42
C ALA A 334 -15.56 9.16 -16.43
N LYS A 335 -14.80 9.65 -15.46
CA LYS A 335 -13.41 9.21 -15.21
C LYS A 335 -13.33 7.96 -14.35
N GLY A 336 -14.42 7.61 -13.67
CA GLY A 336 -14.47 6.48 -12.75
C GLY A 336 -13.31 6.46 -11.77
N PHE A 337 -12.67 5.31 -11.63
CA PHE A 337 -11.51 5.11 -10.77
C PHE A 337 -10.19 5.14 -11.57
N GLY A 338 -10.03 6.14 -12.45
CA GLY A 338 -8.96 6.17 -13.45
C GLY A 338 -7.54 5.92 -12.93
N THR A 339 -7.16 6.47 -11.77
CA THR A 339 -5.82 6.28 -11.17
C THR A 339 -5.89 5.48 -9.87
N ILE A 340 -5.17 4.36 -9.82
CA ILE A 340 -5.07 3.47 -8.65
C ILE A 340 -3.62 3.34 -8.20
N SER A 341 -3.37 3.45 -6.89
CA SER A 341 -2.12 3.03 -6.22
C SER A 341 -2.43 1.90 -5.23
N ILE A 342 -1.66 0.82 -5.29
CA ILE A 342 -1.80 -0.37 -4.47
C ILE A 342 -0.58 -0.42 -3.54
N ALA A 343 -0.80 -0.18 -2.26
CA ALA A 343 0.24 -0.31 -1.24
C ALA A 343 0.53 -1.80 -0.95
N ALA A 344 1.41 -2.08 0.02
CA ALA A 344 1.61 -3.45 0.48
C ALA A 344 0.29 -4.03 1.05
N VAL A 345 -0.11 -5.20 0.58
CA VAL A 345 -1.32 -5.92 1.00
C VAL A 345 -0.89 -7.24 1.63
N SER A 346 -1.05 -7.36 2.95
CA SER A 346 -0.60 -8.53 3.73
C SER A 346 -1.46 -9.77 3.53
N SER A 347 -2.71 -9.61 3.10
CA SER A 347 -3.68 -10.69 2.94
C SER A 347 -4.77 -10.32 1.93
N GLY A 348 -5.24 -11.30 1.17
CA GLY A 348 -6.26 -11.11 0.15
C GLY A 348 -5.71 -10.67 -1.20
N THR A 349 -6.60 -10.65 -2.20
CA THR A 349 -6.28 -10.24 -3.58
C THR A 349 -6.97 -8.93 -3.90
N VAL A 350 -6.26 -8.00 -4.53
CA VAL A 350 -6.85 -6.79 -5.11
C VAL A 350 -7.38 -7.15 -6.50
N LYS A 351 -8.69 -7.15 -6.67
CA LYS A 351 -9.36 -7.45 -7.94
C LYS A 351 -9.78 -6.16 -8.63
N LEU A 352 -9.35 -5.97 -9.86
CA LEU A 352 -9.69 -4.80 -10.67
C LEU A 352 -10.60 -5.24 -11.83
N VAL A 353 -11.73 -4.56 -11.97
CA VAL A 353 -12.76 -4.83 -12.98
C VAL A 353 -13.10 -3.52 -13.69
N GLY A 354 -12.84 -3.42 -14.98
CA GLY A 354 -13.14 -2.23 -15.79
C GLY A 354 -11.90 -1.54 -16.39
N ASN A 355 -12.03 -0.24 -16.71
CA ASN A 355 -11.06 0.50 -17.52
C ASN A 355 -10.30 1.56 -16.72
N PHE A 356 -9.00 1.37 -16.49
CA PHE A 356 -8.16 2.23 -15.65
C PHE A 356 -7.08 2.95 -16.49
N ASP A 357 -6.87 4.24 -16.24
CA ASP A 357 -5.82 5.02 -16.89
C ASP A 357 -4.44 4.58 -16.38
N SER A 358 -4.31 4.47 -15.05
CA SER A 358 -3.07 4.04 -14.43
C SER A 358 -3.28 3.20 -13.16
N VAL A 359 -2.48 2.15 -13.02
CA VAL A 359 -2.41 1.30 -11.83
C VAL A 359 -0.94 1.21 -11.41
N THR A 360 -0.62 1.65 -10.20
CA THR A 360 0.72 1.56 -9.62
C THR A 360 0.70 0.58 -8.46
N VAL A 361 1.66 -0.35 -8.42
CA VAL A 361 1.86 -1.31 -7.33
C VAL A 361 3.12 -0.91 -6.58
N ASP A 362 2.95 -0.34 -5.40
CA ASP A 362 4.01 0.26 -4.58
C ASP A 362 4.57 -0.71 -3.52
N GLY A 363 3.91 -1.83 -3.28
CA GLY A 363 4.34 -2.83 -2.30
C GLY A 363 3.89 -4.24 -2.66
N LYS A 364 4.34 -5.23 -1.87
CA LYS A 364 3.97 -6.64 -2.05
C LYS A 364 2.46 -6.82 -1.98
N ALA A 365 1.85 -7.26 -3.07
CA ALA A 365 0.42 -7.51 -3.15
C ALA A 365 0.09 -8.61 -4.18
N SER A 366 -1.07 -9.25 -4.04
CA SER A 366 -1.65 -10.11 -5.06
C SER A 366 -2.72 -9.32 -5.82
N ILE A 367 -2.54 -9.14 -7.13
CA ILE A 367 -3.41 -8.34 -7.99
C ILE A 367 -4.00 -9.25 -9.07
N GLU A 368 -5.30 -9.09 -9.34
CA GLU A 368 -6.01 -9.73 -10.43
C GLU A 368 -6.72 -8.66 -11.27
N LEU A 369 -6.37 -8.57 -12.55
CA LEU A 369 -7.16 -7.84 -13.54
C LEU A 369 -8.19 -8.82 -14.10
N SER A 370 -9.42 -8.76 -13.61
CA SER A 370 -10.44 -9.74 -13.97
C SER A 370 -11.02 -9.50 -15.36
N ASN A 371 -11.15 -8.24 -15.79
CA ASN A 371 -11.53 -7.84 -17.14
C ASN A 371 -11.16 -6.37 -17.43
N GLY A 372 -11.41 -5.92 -18.65
CA GLY A 372 -11.32 -4.50 -19.04
C GLY A 372 -9.91 -4.10 -19.49
N LYS A 373 -9.55 -2.83 -19.31
CA LYS A 373 -8.31 -2.27 -19.85
C LYS A 373 -7.53 -1.52 -18.78
N VAL A 374 -6.20 -1.63 -18.81
CA VAL A 374 -5.30 -0.74 -18.07
C VAL A 374 -4.34 -0.07 -19.06
N ASP A 375 -4.35 1.27 -19.12
CA ASP A 375 -3.47 2.01 -20.05
C ASP A 375 -2.00 2.01 -19.61
N SER A 376 -1.74 2.17 -18.31
CA SER A 376 -0.41 2.06 -17.71
C SER A 376 -0.45 1.28 -16.40
N LEU A 377 0.26 0.16 -16.33
CA LEU A 377 0.46 -0.61 -15.10
C LEU A 377 1.94 -0.56 -14.74
N ASP A 378 2.27 -0.01 -13.58
CA ASP A 378 3.65 0.05 -13.06
C ASP A 378 3.77 -0.78 -11.78
N VAL A 379 4.72 -1.71 -11.77
CA VAL A 379 5.17 -2.40 -10.56
C VAL A 379 6.43 -1.68 -10.08
N SER A 380 6.27 -0.83 -9.06
CA SER A 380 7.29 0.06 -8.53
C SER A 380 8.44 -0.71 -7.85
N LYS A 381 9.59 -0.04 -7.74
CA LYS A 381 10.72 -0.50 -6.93
C LYS A 381 10.30 -0.50 -5.44
N GLY A 382 10.26 -1.67 -4.80
CA GLY A 382 9.68 -1.87 -3.46
C GLY A 382 8.50 -2.85 -3.42
N ALA A 383 8.00 -3.28 -4.59
CA ALA A 383 6.93 -4.25 -4.73
C ALA A 383 7.42 -5.71 -4.85
N GLU A 384 8.58 -6.04 -4.27
CA GLU A 384 9.17 -7.38 -4.31
C GLU A 384 8.15 -8.46 -3.91
N GLY A 385 8.01 -9.47 -4.77
CA GLY A 385 7.08 -10.57 -4.53
C GLY A 385 5.61 -10.25 -4.81
N ALA A 386 5.31 -9.11 -5.44
CA ALA A 386 3.99 -8.88 -6.00
C ALA A 386 3.67 -9.91 -7.10
N SER A 387 2.40 -10.32 -7.17
CA SER A 387 1.91 -11.19 -8.24
C SER A 387 0.78 -10.51 -8.99
N LEU A 388 0.88 -10.47 -10.30
CA LEU A 388 -0.13 -9.91 -11.19
C LEU A 388 -0.76 -11.02 -12.01
N THR A 389 -2.08 -11.18 -11.95
CA THR A 389 -2.83 -12.10 -12.81
C THR A 389 -3.67 -11.29 -13.79
N VAL A 390 -3.46 -11.48 -15.09
CA VAL A 390 -4.25 -10.82 -16.16
C VAL A 390 -5.17 -11.86 -16.80
N MET A 391 -6.47 -11.77 -16.53
CA MET A 391 -7.45 -12.74 -17.06
C MET A 391 -7.68 -12.54 -18.56
N SER A 392 -8.26 -13.54 -19.25
CA SER A 392 -8.42 -13.54 -20.72
C SER A 392 -9.11 -12.30 -21.29
N ASP A 393 -10.03 -11.72 -20.51
CA ASP A 393 -10.86 -10.59 -20.91
C ASP A 393 -10.26 -9.24 -20.48
N ALA A 394 -9.03 -9.25 -19.98
CA ALA A 394 -8.27 -8.07 -19.57
C ALA A 394 -7.14 -7.75 -20.57
N ASN A 395 -6.91 -6.46 -20.80
CA ASN A 395 -5.84 -5.93 -21.65
C ASN A 395 -5.01 -4.88 -20.90
N VAL A 396 -3.68 -5.07 -20.88
CA VAL A 396 -2.73 -4.07 -20.39
C VAL A 396 -1.98 -3.47 -21.57
N LYS A 397 -2.13 -2.16 -21.79
CA LYS A 397 -1.45 -1.47 -22.90
C LYS A 397 0.05 -1.29 -22.62
N ASN A 398 0.40 -0.73 -21.47
CA ASN A 398 1.79 -0.55 -21.07
C ASN A 398 2.00 -1.14 -19.67
N LEU A 399 2.87 -2.14 -19.58
CA LEU A 399 3.33 -2.74 -18.33
C LEU A 399 4.79 -2.37 -18.10
N THR A 400 5.10 -1.76 -16.95
CA THR A 400 6.48 -1.56 -16.48
C THR A 400 6.71 -2.39 -15.23
N VAL A 401 7.83 -3.11 -15.19
CA VAL A 401 8.21 -3.93 -14.03
C VAL A 401 9.58 -3.53 -13.52
N ASN A 402 9.59 -2.92 -12.33
CA ASN A 402 10.79 -2.41 -11.67
C ASN A 402 11.22 -3.26 -10.45
N ASP A 403 10.47 -4.29 -10.09
CA ASP A 403 10.79 -5.22 -9.01
C ASP A 403 10.33 -6.66 -9.34
N ALA A 404 10.95 -7.66 -8.71
CA ALA A 404 10.74 -9.07 -9.03
C ALA A 404 9.28 -9.45 -8.76
N SER A 405 8.53 -9.67 -9.84
CA SER A 405 7.11 -10.00 -9.80
C SER A 405 6.79 -11.14 -10.76
N LYS A 406 5.75 -11.89 -10.42
CA LYS A 406 5.25 -12.98 -11.27
C LYS A 406 4.00 -12.52 -11.99
N VAL A 407 4.01 -12.58 -13.32
CA VAL A 407 2.88 -12.18 -14.18
C VAL A 407 2.21 -13.42 -14.77
N TYR A 408 1.00 -13.71 -14.32
CA TYR A 408 0.19 -14.86 -14.67
C TYR A 408 -1.00 -14.48 -15.55
N GLY A 409 -1.69 -15.49 -16.09
CA GLY A 409 -2.95 -15.35 -16.80
C GLY A 409 -2.83 -15.32 -18.33
N SER A 410 -3.99 -15.35 -19.00
CA SER A 410 -4.16 -15.47 -20.45
C SER A 410 -4.54 -14.16 -21.14
N GLY A 411 -4.65 -13.06 -20.40
CA GLY A 411 -4.98 -11.75 -20.94
C GLY A 411 -3.87 -11.14 -21.79
N LYS A 412 -4.23 -10.10 -22.55
CA LYS A 412 -3.32 -9.44 -23.50
C LYS A 412 -2.46 -8.41 -22.78
N ILE A 413 -1.15 -8.42 -23.07
CA ILE A 413 -0.24 -7.33 -22.72
C ILE A 413 0.37 -6.81 -24.03
N GLU A 414 0.20 -5.52 -24.32
CA GLU A 414 0.71 -4.93 -25.56
C GLU A 414 2.20 -4.61 -25.44
N ASN A 415 2.58 -3.70 -24.53
CA ASN A 415 3.97 -3.31 -24.32
C ASN A 415 4.42 -3.69 -22.91
N ALA A 416 5.47 -4.50 -22.78
CA ALA A 416 6.10 -4.82 -21.51
C ALA A 416 7.53 -4.29 -21.46
N LYS A 417 7.83 -3.43 -20.49
CA LYS A 417 9.17 -2.94 -20.16
C LYS A 417 9.63 -3.58 -18.84
N VAL A 418 10.68 -4.39 -18.90
CA VAL A 418 11.20 -5.12 -17.73
C VAL A 418 12.60 -4.65 -17.37
N ASN A 419 12.73 -4.10 -16.16
CA ASN A 419 13.98 -3.49 -15.69
C ASN A 419 14.73 -4.37 -14.68
N VAL A 420 14.20 -5.54 -14.30
CA VAL A 420 14.77 -6.44 -13.29
C VAL A 420 14.67 -7.92 -13.70
N ASN A 421 15.60 -8.74 -13.20
CA ASN A 421 15.56 -10.19 -13.37
C ASN A 421 14.46 -10.83 -12.50
N GLY A 422 14.08 -12.07 -12.82
CA GLY A 422 13.10 -12.84 -12.04
C GLY A 422 11.65 -12.62 -12.46
N VAL A 423 11.41 -11.84 -13.51
CA VAL A 423 10.08 -11.63 -14.09
C VAL A 423 9.73 -12.79 -15.02
N SER A 424 8.54 -13.35 -14.83
CA SER A 424 7.98 -14.40 -15.68
C SER A 424 6.62 -14.01 -16.23
N PHE A 425 6.36 -14.28 -17.51
CA PHE A 425 5.08 -14.10 -18.17
C PHE A 425 4.44 -15.44 -18.51
N ALA A 426 3.18 -15.62 -18.14
CA ALA A 426 2.37 -16.75 -18.56
C ALA A 426 2.01 -16.71 -20.07
N THR A 427 1.71 -15.51 -20.58
CA THR A 427 1.39 -15.24 -21.99
C THR A 427 2.36 -14.20 -22.52
N ARG A 428 2.90 -14.41 -23.73
CA ARG A 428 3.90 -13.49 -24.32
C ARG A 428 3.28 -12.11 -24.58
N PRO A 429 3.83 -11.01 -24.03
CA PRO A 429 3.44 -9.66 -24.43
C PRO A 429 3.72 -9.42 -25.93
N THR A 430 2.96 -8.53 -26.56
CA THR A 430 3.14 -8.24 -28.00
C THR A 430 4.53 -7.67 -28.28
N ASN A 431 4.96 -6.71 -27.45
CA ASN A 431 6.27 -6.09 -27.47
C ASN A 431 6.92 -6.26 -26.10
N VAL A 432 8.17 -6.73 -26.07
CA VAL A 432 8.96 -6.88 -24.84
C VAL A 432 10.25 -6.09 -24.98
N GLN A 433 10.50 -5.17 -24.06
CA GLN A 433 11.75 -4.43 -23.92
C GLN A 433 12.39 -4.76 -22.57
N THR A 434 13.66 -5.11 -22.57
CA THR A 434 14.43 -5.37 -21.35
C THR A 434 15.55 -4.36 -21.17
N ALA A 435 15.90 -4.04 -19.92
CA ALA A 435 17.15 -3.35 -19.62
C ALA A 435 18.37 -4.24 -19.93
N SER A 436 19.55 -3.63 -20.08
CA SER A 436 20.79 -4.39 -20.37
C SER A 436 21.07 -5.42 -19.28
N GLY A 437 21.34 -6.67 -19.67
CA GLY A 437 21.61 -7.78 -18.73
C GLY A 437 20.38 -8.34 -18.02
N VAL A 438 19.17 -7.85 -18.33
CA VAL A 438 17.92 -8.40 -17.79
C VAL A 438 17.38 -9.50 -18.69
N THR A 439 17.03 -10.62 -18.06
CA THR A 439 16.38 -11.77 -18.68
C THR A 439 14.94 -11.90 -18.22
N VAL A 440 14.07 -12.37 -19.12
CA VAL A 440 12.65 -12.55 -18.87
C VAL A 440 12.27 -13.97 -19.29
N SER A 441 11.55 -14.67 -18.41
CA SER A 441 11.00 -15.99 -18.73
C SER A 441 9.60 -15.83 -19.31
N ILE A 442 9.35 -16.35 -20.50
CA ILE A 442 8.03 -16.31 -21.13
C ILE A 442 7.60 -17.75 -21.40
N SER A 443 6.49 -18.20 -20.82
CA SER A 443 5.91 -19.48 -21.25
C SER A 443 5.32 -19.33 -22.64
N SER A 444 5.77 -20.16 -23.57
CA SER A 444 5.46 -20.03 -24.99
C SER A 444 4.02 -20.44 -25.29
N SER A 445 3.14 -19.45 -25.49
CA SER A 445 1.82 -19.61 -26.12
C SER A 445 1.89 -19.17 -27.59
N ASN A 446 2.06 -20.13 -28.51
CA ASN A 446 1.81 -20.21 -29.96
C ASN A 446 1.69 -18.97 -30.88
N GLY A 447 2.20 -19.11 -32.12
CA GLY A 447 1.69 -18.38 -33.29
C GLY A 447 2.57 -18.46 -34.55
N GLY A 448 2.12 -19.19 -35.57
CA GLY A 448 2.74 -19.25 -36.90
C GLY A 448 2.32 -18.11 -37.84
N GLY A 449 3.11 -17.91 -38.91
CA GLY A 449 2.74 -17.10 -40.06
C GLY A 449 3.91 -16.65 -40.95
N GLY A 450 4.29 -17.49 -41.93
CA GLY A 450 4.69 -17.06 -43.29
C GLY A 450 6.17 -16.80 -43.63
N GLY A 451 6.79 -17.72 -44.38
CA GLY A 451 7.82 -17.39 -45.37
C GLY A 451 9.12 -18.21 -45.34
N GLY A 452 9.18 -19.33 -46.09
CA GLY A 452 10.41 -19.82 -46.72
C GLY A 452 11.17 -20.97 -46.03
N GLY A 453 10.85 -22.21 -46.45
CA GLY A 453 11.81 -23.32 -46.64
C GLY A 453 12.50 -23.96 -45.42
N GLY A 454 12.15 -25.23 -45.14
CA GLY A 454 13.08 -26.17 -44.49
C GLY A 454 12.50 -27.08 -43.40
N SER A 455 12.15 -28.31 -43.79
CA SER A 455 12.13 -29.57 -43.00
C SER A 455 11.41 -29.61 -41.63
N SER A 456 10.23 -30.25 -41.63
CA SER A 456 9.46 -30.65 -40.44
C SER A 456 9.94 -31.99 -39.89
N THR A 457 10.31 -32.04 -38.62
CA THR A 457 10.37 -33.27 -37.82
C THR A 457 9.42 -33.14 -36.64
N THR A 458 8.28 -33.81 -36.70
CA THR A 458 7.28 -33.92 -35.64
C THR A 458 7.79 -34.78 -34.49
N THR A 459 8.05 -34.19 -33.33
CA THR A 459 8.39 -34.95 -32.11
C THR A 459 7.11 -35.30 -31.34
N THR A 460 6.76 -36.59 -31.24
CA THR A 460 5.51 -37.10 -30.63
C THR A 460 5.67 -37.54 -29.16
N LYS A 461 6.89 -37.57 -28.63
CA LYS A 461 7.22 -38.06 -27.28
C LYS A 461 8.09 -37.06 -26.53
N LYS A 462 7.81 -36.85 -25.24
CA LYS A 462 8.62 -36.00 -24.34
C LYS A 462 8.97 -36.74 -23.06
N SER A 463 10.26 -36.77 -22.72
CA SER A 463 10.77 -37.50 -21.57
C SER A 463 11.22 -36.56 -20.45
N TYR A 464 11.03 -37.00 -19.21
CA TYR A 464 11.39 -36.29 -17.99
C TYR A 464 12.22 -37.19 -17.07
N THR A 465 13.08 -36.56 -16.27
CA THR A 465 14.02 -37.19 -15.32
C THR A 465 13.99 -36.44 -13.98
N ASN A 466 14.75 -36.93 -13.00
CA ASN A 466 14.82 -36.42 -11.63
C ASN A 466 14.87 -34.89 -11.51
N GLY A 467 14.01 -34.33 -10.67
CA GLY A 467 13.93 -32.89 -10.38
C GLY A 467 13.11 -32.08 -11.41
N ALA A 468 12.65 -32.71 -12.49
CA ALA A 468 11.84 -32.01 -13.49
C ALA A 468 10.43 -31.69 -12.98
N ILE A 469 9.87 -30.58 -13.48
CA ILE A 469 8.47 -30.22 -13.29
C ILE A 469 7.79 -30.30 -14.66
N ILE A 470 6.73 -31.10 -14.79
CA ILE A 470 5.94 -31.20 -16.01
C ILE A 470 5.09 -29.94 -16.12
N ASN A 471 5.48 -29.08 -17.04
CA ASN A 471 4.66 -27.95 -17.46
C ASN A 471 3.66 -28.43 -18.53
N VAL A 472 2.37 -28.44 -18.19
CA VAL A 472 1.31 -28.96 -19.08
C VAL A 472 1.14 -28.17 -20.36
N ASN A 473 1.61 -26.91 -20.37
CA ASN A 473 1.59 -26.05 -21.55
C ASN A 473 2.66 -26.44 -22.58
N ASP A 474 3.72 -27.16 -22.18
CA ASP A 474 4.78 -27.61 -23.08
C ASP A 474 4.47 -28.96 -23.74
N LEU A 475 3.22 -29.41 -23.66
CA LEU A 475 2.74 -30.69 -24.19
C LEU A 475 1.99 -30.54 -25.52
N SER A 476 2.03 -29.36 -26.16
CA SER A 476 1.44 -29.16 -27.48
C SER A 476 2.13 -30.05 -28.52
N GLY A 477 1.36 -30.87 -29.25
CA GLY A 477 1.91 -31.83 -30.22
C GLY A 477 2.50 -33.11 -29.61
N ILE A 478 2.70 -33.16 -28.29
CA ILE A 478 3.20 -34.33 -27.56
C ILE A 478 2.02 -35.26 -27.24
N THR A 479 2.04 -36.48 -27.75
CA THR A 479 1.01 -37.50 -27.46
C THR A 479 1.46 -38.47 -26.38
N SER A 480 2.77 -38.64 -26.19
CA SER A 480 3.37 -39.53 -25.18
C SER A 480 4.33 -38.79 -24.25
N ILE A 481 4.14 -38.97 -22.95
CA ILE A 481 4.97 -38.39 -21.89
C ILE A 481 5.60 -39.55 -21.14
N GLU A 482 6.92 -39.53 -20.98
CA GLU A 482 7.64 -40.61 -20.31
C GLU A 482 8.46 -40.07 -19.14
N ILE A 483 8.27 -40.66 -17.97
CA ILE A 483 9.08 -40.37 -16.79
C ILE A 483 10.05 -41.52 -16.64
N THR A 484 11.31 -41.23 -16.94
CA THR A 484 12.33 -42.26 -17.15
C THR A 484 13.10 -42.63 -15.88
N SER A 485 13.29 -41.69 -14.95
CA SER A 485 13.96 -41.93 -13.66
C SER A 485 13.76 -40.79 -12.67
N GLY A 486 13.88 -41.08 -11.37
CA GLY A 486 13.84 -40.09 -10.29
C GLY A 486 12.48 -39.48 -10.02
N THR A 487 12.44 -38.39 -9.24
CA THR A 487 11.20 -37.72 -8.84
C THR A 487 10.86 -36.57 -9.79
N VAL A 488 9.67 -36.61 -10.38
CA VAL A 488 9.14 -35.58 -11.28
C VAL A 488 7.83 -35.02 -10.72
N THR A 489 7.66 -33.70 -10.79
CA THR A 489 6.48 -33.02 -10.21
C THR A 489 5.47 -32.60 -11.28
N LEU A 490 4.17 -32.85 -11.06
CA LEU A 490 3.06 -32.39 -11.89
C LEU A 490 2.08 -31.56 -11.05
N ASN A 491 1.90 -30.28 -11.41
CA ASN A 491 1.03 -29.34 -10.69
C ASN A 491 -0.12 -28.78 -11.56
N GLY A 492 -0.37 -29.39 -12.73
CA GLY A 492 -1.39 -28.95 -13.68
C GLY A 492 -2.21 -30.10 -14.25
N ILE A 493 -3.08 -29.80 -15.22
CA ILE A 493 -3.98 -30.80 -15.84
C ILE A 493 -3.40 -31.30 -17.16
N ILE A 494 -3.08 -32.59 -17.25
CA ILE A 494 -2.79 -33.27 -18.51
C ILE A 494 -4.13 -33.61 -19.18
N PRO A 495 -4.43 -33.08 -20.38
CA PRO A 495 -5.72 -33.28 -21.04
C PRO A 495 -5.89 -34.71 -21.58
N ALA A 496 -7.15 -35.07 -21.89
CA ALA A 496 -7.49 -36.34 -22.52
C ALA A 496 -6.77 -36.51 -23.89
N GLY A 497 -6.53 -37.75 -24.29
CA GLY A 497 -5.83 -38.08 -25.55
C GLY A 497 -4.30 -38.10 -25.47
N LYS A 498 -3.71 -37.96 -24.27
CA LYS A 498 -2.27 -38.12 -24.01
C LYS A 498 -2.02 -39.36 -23.15
N THR A 499 -0.86 -39.97 -23.31
CA THR A 499 -0.41 -41.12 -22.48
C THR A 499 0.78 -40.70 -21.62
N VAL A 500 0.70 -40.93 -20.32
CA VAL A 500 1.80 -40.77 -19.36
C VAL A 500 2.31 -42.14 -18.97
N THR A 501 3.58 -42.42 -19.22
CA THR A 501 4.26 -43.66 -18.82
C THR A 501 5.27 -43.37 -17.72
N VAL A 502 5.14 -44.03 -16.58
CA VAL A 502 6.10 -43.95 -15.46
C VAL A 502 6.92 -45.24 -15.47
N LYS A 503 8.22 -45.11 -15.78
CA LYS A 503 9.16 -46.24 -15.86
C LYS A 503 9.52 -46.78 -14.48
N ALA A 504 9.97 -48.04 -14.43
CA ALA A 504 10.46 -48.69 -13.22
C ALA A 504 11.47 -47.80 -12.47
N SER A 505 11.32 -47.67 -11.15
CA SER A 505 12.14 -46.80 -10.27
C SER A 505 11.95 -45.26 -10.44
N ALA A 506 10.91 -44.79 -11.14
CA ALA A 506 10.55 -43.37 -11.18
C ALA A 506 9.38 -43.02 -10.24
N THR A 507 9.35 -41.77 -9.78
CA THR A 507 8.30 -41.22 -8.92
C THR A 507 7.63 -40.03 -9.60
N LEU A 508 6.31 -40.05 -9.71
CA LEU A 508 5.51 -38.89 -10.13
C LEU A 508 4.76 -38.33 -8.92
N THR A 509 5.01 -37.05 -8.59
CA THR A 509 4.43 -36.38 -7.41
C THR A 509 3.82 -35.02 -7.77
N GLY A 510 3.08 -34.39 -6.85
CA GLY A 510 2.50 -33.06 -7.03
C GLY A 510 1.00 -33.05 -6.73
N THR A 511 0.28 -32.02 -7.21
CA THR A 511 -1.18 -31.88 -7.04
C THR A 511 -1.95 -31.87 -8.36
N GLY A 512 -1.31 -32.28 -9.45
CA GLY A 512 -1.90 -32.22 -10.78
C GLY A 512 -2.85 -33.37 -11.11
N THR A 513 -3.53 -33.23 -12.25
CA THR A 513 -4.58 -34.14 -12.71
C THR A 513 -4.23 -34.73 -14.06
N ILE A 514 -4.43 -36.03 -14.25
CA ILE A 514 -4.26 -36.72 -15.54
C ILE A 514 -5.63 -37.13 -16.06
N ASN A 515 -6.14 -36.44 -17.09
CA ASN A 515 -7.38 -36.80 -17.80
C ASN A 515 -7.12 -37.75 -18.98
N GLY A 516 -5.86 -38.10 -19.27
CA GLY A 516 -5.43 -39.06 -20.28
C GLY A 516 -5.11 -40.45 -19.71
N ASN A 517 -4.42 -41.29 -20.48
CA ASN A 517 -4.03 -42.64 -20.05
C ASN A 517 -2.77 -42.60 -19.18
N LEU A 518 -2.76 -43.37 -18.09
CA LEU A 518 -1.59 -43.58 -17.23
C LEU A 518 -1.11 -45.04 -17.34
N ILE A 519 0.18 -45.24 -17.64
CA ILE A 519 0.84 -46.54 -17.67
C ILE A 519 1.93 -46.59 -16.59
N LEU A 520 1.90 -47.61 -15.75
CA LEU A 520 2.92 -47.87 -14.72
C LEU A 520 3.63 -49.19 -15.04
N GLU A 521 4.96 -49.16 -15.20
CA GLU A 521 5.75 -50.38 -15.40
C GLU A 521 6.11 -51.02 -14.05
N ASN A 522 5.67 -52.26 -13.82
CA ASN A 522 5.30 -52.84 -12.53
C ASN A 522 6.48 -53.26 -11.61
N THR A 523 7.54 -52.48 -11.54
CA THR A 523 8.56 -52.62 -10.48
C THR A 523 9.03 -51.24 -9.98
N GLY A 524 8.55 -50.86 -8.79
CA GLY A 524 9.09 -49.71 -8.03
C GLY A 524 8.60 -48.31 -8.45
N THR A 525 7.55 -48.19 -9.26
CA THR A 525 6.92 -46.89 -9.57
C THR A 525 6.15 -46.33 -8.38
N THR A 526 6.24 -45.03 -8.12
CA THR A 526 5.49 -44.37 -7.03
C THR A 526 4.71 -43.16 -7.55
N LEU A 527 3.42 -43.07 -7.18
CA LEU A 527 2.58 -41.89 -7.41
C LEU A 527 2.19 -41.25 -6.08
N HIS A 528 2.33 -39.93 -5.96
CA HIS A 528 1.98 -39.20 -4.74
C HIS A 528 1.28 -37.87 -5.01
N GLY A 529 0.03 -37.74 -4.57
CA GLY A 529 -0.76 -36.50 -4.68
C GLY A 529 -1.40 -36.23 -6.06
N ILE A 530 -1.27 -37.17 -7.00
CA ILE A 530 -1.82 -37.04 -8.36
C ILE A 530 -3.25 -37.58 -8.45
N THR A 531 -4.14 -36.81 -9.08
CA THR A 531 -5.49 -37.25 -9.42
C THR A 531 -5.50 -37.81 -10.84
N VAL A 532 -6.10 -38.99 -11.06
CA VAL A 532 -6.20 -39.62 -12.39
C VAL A 532 -7.66 -39.85 -12.72
N ASN A 533 -8.13 -39.20 -13.78
CA ASN A 533 -9.51 -39.28 -14.26
C ASN A 533 -9.65 -40.15 -15.52
N GLY A 534 -8.53 -40.53 -16.15
CA GLY A 534 -8.50 -41.43 -17.31
C GLY A 534 -8.14 -42.88 -16.95
N THR A 535 -7.85 -43.70 -17.95
CA THR A 535 -7.57 -45.14 -17.75
C THR A 535 -6.16 -45.36 -17.18
N THR A 536 -6.05 -46.17 -16.13
CA THR A 536 -4.76 -46.61 -15.57
C THR A 536 -4.49 -48.06 -15.96
N THR A 537 -3.30 -48.33 -16.53
CA THR A 537 -2.83 -49.67 -16.89
C THR A 537 -1.51 -49.96 -16.19
N ILE A 538 -1.41 -51.13 -15.57
CA ILE A 538 -0.19 -51.61 -14.91
C ILE A 538 0.40 -52.68 -15.82
N GLN A 539 1.65 -52.49 -16.27
CA GLN A 539 2.35 -53.36 -17.23
C GLN A 539 3.49 -54.14 -16.57
#